data_AF-A0AA40CIK6-F1
#
_entry.id   AF-A0AA40CIK6-F1
#
_cell.length_a   1.000
_cell.length_b   1.000
_cell.length_c   1.000
_cell.angle_alpha   90.00
_cell.angle_beta   90.00
_cell.angle_gamma   90.00
#
_symmetry.space_group_name_H-M   'P 1'
#
loop_
_entity.id
_entity.type
_entity.pdbx_description
1 polymer ?
#
loop_
_entity_poly.entity_id
_entity_poly.type
_entity_poly.pdbx_seq_one_letter_code
_entity_poly.pdbx_strand_id
1 'polypeptide(L)'
;MAIYTPLNEQKKEIRLLSLNSGSGSDPIYCSLCIVSLHDRPKYEALSYVWGPPEPSHLIRLDGQPFRVTSNLYAALKRLRLPHSRRTLWVDA
;
A
#
# COMPACT_ATOMS: atom_id res chain seq x y z
N MET A 1 13.88 10.05 -6.24
CA MET A 1 13.30 10.32 -4.91
C MET A 1 13.35 9.03 -4.12
N ALA A 2 13.81 9.07 -2.87
CA ALA A 2 13.83 7.88 -2.04
C ALA A 2 12.38 7.46 -1.75
N ILE A 3 12.05 6.18 -2.01
CA ILE A 3 10.74 5.59 -1.66
C ILE A 3 10.50 5.68 -0.14
N TYR A 4 11.57 5.84 0.63
CA TYR A 4 11.55 5.96 2.07
C TYR A 4 11.84 7.39 2.53
N THR A 5 10.79 8.16 2.82
CA THR A 5 10.88 9.46 3.51
C THR A 5 10.69 9.25 5.02
N PRO A 6 11.62 9.66 5.90
CA PRO A 6 11.48 9.51 7.35
C PRO A 6 10.16 10.07 7.89
N LEU A 7 9.59 9.41 8.90
CA LEU A 7 8.35 9.85 9.56
C LEU A 7 8.68 10.77 10.73
N ASN A 8 7.85 11.79 10.94
CA ASN A 8 7.94 12.68 12.08
C ASN A 8 7.21 12.10 13.30
N GLU A 9 7.97 11.71 14.32
CA GLU A 9 7.43 11.14 15.56
C GLU A 9 6.57 12.14 16.36
N GLN A 10 6.95 13.42 16.40
CA GLN A 10 6.20 14.45 17.13
C GLN A 10 4.80 14.65 16.53
N LYS A 11 4.68 14.50 15.20
CA LYS A 11 3.42 14.54 14.47
C LYS A 11 2.70 13.19 14.44
N LYS A 12 3.25 12.13 15.04
CA LYS A 12 2.71 10.76 14.98
C LYS A 12 2.37 10.36 13.55
N GLU A 13 3.32 10.57 12.64
CA GLU A 13 3.11 10.26 11.22
C GLU A 13 3.10 8.76 10.94
N ILE A 14 2.23 8.34 10.03
CA ILE A 14 2.18 7.00 9.47
C ILE A 14 2.15 7.06 7.95
N ARG A 15 2.48 5.94 7.30
CA ARG A 15 2.32 5.78 5.85
C ARG A 15 1.03 5.02 5.56
N LEU A 16 0.24 5.56 4.65
CA LEU A 16 -0.94 4.89 4.12
C LEU A 16 -0.73 4.62 2.63
N LEU A 17 -1.16 3.44 2.21
CA LEU A 17 -1.15 3.00 0.83
C LEU A 17 -2.52 3.27 0.22
N SER A 18 -2.58 4.13 -0.79
CA SER A 18 -3.77 4.28 -1.64
C SER A 18 -3.71 3.23 -2.75
N LEU A 19 -4.61 2.25 -2.70
CA LEU A 19 -4.76 1.21 -3.71
C LEU A 19 -5.79 1.66 -4.75
N ASN A 20 -5.37 1.78 -6.00
CA ASN A 20 -6.27 2.19 -7.09
C ASN A 20 -7.24 1.08 -7.47
N SER A 21 -8.37 1.49 -8.06
CA SER A 21 -9.35 0.56 -8.61
C SER A 21 -8.82 -0.25 -9.77
N GLY A 22 -9.39 -1.43 -10.00
CA GLY A 22 -9.05 -2.29 -11.13
C GLY A 22 -9.62 -3.69 -10.96
N SER A 23 -9.50 -4.51 -11.99
CA SER A 23 -10.15 -5.82 -12.06
C SER A 23 -9.23 -6.91 -12.62
N GLY A 24 -9.59 -8.18 -12.45
CA GLY A 24 -8.92 -9.31 -13.12
C GLY A 24 -7.39 -9.26 -13.11
N SER A 25 -6.80 -9.15 -14.30
CA SER A 25 -5.35 -9.10 -14.54
C SER A 25 -4.77 -7.69 -14.63
N ASP A 26 -5.56 -6.64 -14.41
CA ASP A 26 -5.09 -5.25 -14.51
C ASP A 26 -3.89 -5.04 -13.55
N PRO A 27 -2.85 -4.30 -13.98
CA PRO A 27 -1.72 -3.97 -13.10
C PRO A 27 -2.19 -3.30 -11.81
N ILE A 28 -1.50 -3.58 -10.70
CA ILE A 28 -1.78 -2.91 -9.43
C ILE A 28 -1.04 -1.58 -9.41
N TYR A 29 -1.82 -0.51 -9.26
CA TYR A 29 -1.31 0.85 -9.05
C TYR A 29 -1.60 1.28 -7.62
N CYS A 30 -0.57 1.77 -6.95
CA CYS A 30 -0.64 2.30 -5.60
C CYS A 30 0.09 3.63 -5.51
N SER A 31 -0.26 4.40 -4.48
CA SER A 31 0.49 5.57 -4.04
C SER A 31 0.70 5.55 -2.54
N LEU A 32 1.82 6.09 -2.08
CA LEU A 32 2.12 6.20 -0.66
C LEU A 32 1.88 7.63 -0.19
N CYS A 33 1.15 7.82 0.90
CA CYS A 33 0.98 9.12 1.54
C CYS A 33 1.39 9.07 3.00
N ILE A 34 2.06 10.14 3.45
CA ILE A 34 2.37 10.36 4.86
C ILE A 34 1.25 11.21 5.44
N VAL A 35 0.68 10.75 6.55
CA VAL A 35 -0.39 11.45 7.27
C VAL A 35 -0.08 11.49 8.75
N SER A 36 -0.55 12.52 9.44
CA SER A 36 -0.51 12.56 10.90
C SER A 36 -1.71 11.80 11.47
N LEU A 37 -1.48 10.99 12.51
CA LEU A 37 -2.58 10.42 13.30
C LEU A 37 -3.43 11.48 14.02
N HIS A 38 -2.90 12.70 14.24
CA HIS A 38 -3.66 13.80 14.81
C HIS A 38 -4.81 14.26 13.90
N ASP A 39 -4.67 14.07 12.59
CA ASP A 39 -5.69 14.43 11.59
C ASP A 39 -6.85 13.42 11.52
N ARG A 40 -6.80 12.34 12.33
CA ARG A 40 -7.80 11.25 12.37
C ARG A 40 -8.12 10.69 10.97
N PRO A 41 -7.11 10.27 10.19
CA PRO A 41 -7.32 9.78 8.84
C PRO A 41 -8.21 8.52 8.85
N LYS A 42 -9.05 8.38 7.81
CA LYS A 42 -9.81 7.14 7.58
C LYS A 42 -8.98 6.17 6.75
N TYR A 43 -8.75 4.99 7.28
CA TYR A 43 -8.02 3.91 6.61
C TYR A 43 -8.47 2.55 7.14
N GLU A 44 -8.16 1.50 6.39
CA GLU A 44 -8.35 0.11 6.79
C GLU A 44 -6.97 -0.49 7.13
N ALA A 45 -6.85 -1.16 8.27
CA ALA A 45 -5.62 -1.88 8.60
C ALA A 45 -5.63 -3.24 7.88
N LEU A 46 -4.58 -3.52 7.10
CA LEU A 46 -4.42 -4.81 6.44
C LEU A 46 -3.65 -5.77 7.35
N SER A 47 -4.34 -6.80 7.85
CA SER A 47 -3.71 -7.94 8.48
C SER A 47 -3.65 -9.11 7.49
N TYR A 48 -2.45 -9.62 7.22
CA TYR A 48 -2.24 -10.75 6.32
C TYR A 48 -1.11 -11.63 6.84
N VAL A 49 -1.09 -12.90 6.40
CA VAL A 49 0.01 -13.80 6.73
C VAL A 49 1.23 -13.38 5.92
N TRP A 50 2.34 -13.18 6.61
CA TRP A 50 3.62 -12.87 5.98
C TRP A 50 4.06 -14.06 5.12
N GLY A 51 4.40 -13.78 3.86
CA GLY A 51 4.91 -14.80 2.94
C GLY A 51 6.43 -14.94 3.05
N PRO A 52 7.03 -15.78 2.18
CA PRO A 52 8.46 -15.72 1.96
C PRO A 52 8.90 -14.26 1.69
N PRO A 53 10.02 -13.80 2.25
CA PRO A 53 10.45 -12.41 2.14
C PRO A 53 10.88 -12.03 0.73
N GLU A 54 10.97 -12.99 -0.19
CA GLU A 54 11.42 -12.81 -1.57
C GLU A 54 10.40 -11.99 -2.37
N PRO A 55 10.74 -10.76 -2.81
CA PRO A 55 9.84 -9.91 -3.59
C PRO A 55 9.73 -10.43 -5.03
N SER A 56 8.63 -11.10 -5.32
CA SER A 56 8.41 -11.83 -6.59
C SER A 56 7.51 -11.06 -7.57
N HIS A 57 6.62 -10.19 -7.10
CA HIS A 57 5.61 -9.53 -7.94
C HIS A 57 5.86 -8.04 -8.12
N LEU A 58 5.58 -7.53 -9.32
CA LEU A 58 5.71 -6.12 -9.66
C LEU A 58 4.37 -5.38 -9.52
N ILE A 59 4.41 -4.24 -8.84
CA ILE A 59 3.33 -3.24 -8.81
C ILE A 59 3.86 -1.90 -9.29
N ARG A 60 2.97 -0.92 -9.48
CA ARG A 60 3.33 0.47 -9.76
C ARG A 60 3.07 1.30 -8.51
N LEU A 61 4.13 1.72 -7.82
CA LEU A 61 4.07 2.59 -6.64
C LEU A 61 4.52 3.99 -7.04
N ASP A 62 3.65 4.99 -6.91
CA ASP A 62 3.92 6.38 -7.31
C ASP A 62 4.47 6.50 -8.75
N GLY A 63 3.89 5.71 -9.66
CA GLY A 63 4.28 5.63 -11.07
C GLY A 63 5.52 4.77 -11.34
N GLN A 64 6.28 4.38 -10.31
CA GLN A 64 7.51 3.60 -10.45
C GLN A 64 7.27 2.10 -10.28
N PRO A 65 8.01 1.23 -11.00
CA PRO A 65 7.97 -0.20 -10.73
C PRO A 65 8.49 -0.50 -9.31
N PHE A 66 7.75 -1.29 -8.53
CA PHE A 66 8.10 -1.68 -7.17
C PHE A 66 7.80 -3.15 -6.95
N ARG A 67 8.72 -3.89 -6.29
CA ARG A 67 8.54 -5.32 -6.02
C ARG A 67 7.94 -5.54 -4.63
N VAL A 68 6.95 -6.42 -4.56
CA VAL A 68 6.29 -6.86 -3.33
C VAL A 68 6.30 -8.38 -3.23
N THR A 69 6.13 -8.90 -2.01
CA THR A 69 6.00 -10.34 -1.77
C THR A 69 4.70 -10.90 -2.34
N SER A 70 4.65 -12.21 -2.59
CA SER A 70 3.47 -12.91 -3.12
C SER A 70 2.21 -12.70 -2.28
N ASN A 71 2.35 -12.75 -0.95
CA ASN A 71 1.21 -12.62 -0.05
C ASN A 71 0.65 -11.20 -0.05
N LEU A 72 1.51 -10.18 -0.03
CA LEU A 72 1.06 -8.79 -0.14
C LEU A 72 0.39 -8.54 -1.50
N TYR A 73 0.98 -9.03 -2.60
CA TYR A 73 0.37 -8.92 -3.93
C TYR A 73 -1.03 -9.54 -3.98
N ALA A 74 -1.19 -10.76 -3.46
CA ALA A 74 -2.46 -11.46 -3.42
C ALA A 74 -3.50 -10.73 -2.55
N ALA A 75 -3.08 -10.21 -1.38
CA ALA A 75 -3.93 -9.43 -0.49
C ALA A 75 -4.42 -8.14 -1.16
N LEU A 76 -3.52 -7.36 -1.76
CA LEU A 76 -3.88 -6.14 -2.51
C LEU A 76 -4.83 -6.46 -3.66
N LYS A 77 -4.55 -7.52 -4.43
CA LYS A 77 -5.41 -7.94 -5.56
C LYS A 77 -6.82 -8.31 -5.11
N ARG A 78 -6.97 -8.99 -3.96
CA ARG A 78 -8.26 -9.40 -3.41
C ARG A 78 -9.05 -8.24 -2.82
N LEU A 79 -8.37 -7.27 -2.21
CA LEU A 79 -9.01 -6.08 -1.64
C LEU A 79 -9.39 -5.05 -2.70
N ARG A 80 -8.67 -5.01 -3.83
CA ARG A 80 -8.89 -4.04 -4.90
C ARG A 80 -10.35 -4.05 -5.35
N LEU A 81 -10.96 -2.86 -5.35
CA LEU A 81 -12.33 -2.67 -5.82
C LEU A 81 -12.33 -2.30 -7.31
N PRO A 82 -13.36 -2.68 -8.09
CA PRO A 82 -13.38 -2.40 -9.53
C PRO A 82 -13.46 -0.91 -9.88
N HIS A 83 -14.12 -0.10 -9.04
CA HIS A 83 -14.48 1.29 -9.36
C HIS A 83 -14.12 2.31 -8.28
N SER A 84 -13.50 1.88 -7.18
CA SER A 84 -13.11 2.79 -6.10
C SER A 84 -11.73 2.47 -5.56
N ARG A 85 -11.08 3.50 -5.02
CA ARG A 85 -9.79 3.34 -4.33
C ARG A 85 -10.02 2.86 -2.90
N ARG A 86 -9.00 2.24 -2.32
CA ARG A 86 -8.91 1.96 -0.88
C ARG A 86 -7.72 2.66 -0.26
N THR A 87 -7.83 3.02 1.01
CA THR A 87 -6.75 3.58 1.81
C THR A 87 -6.39 2.56 2.87
N LEU A 88 -5.21 1.97 2.77
CA LEU A 88 -4.76 0.87 3.62
C LEU A 88 -3.57 1.30 4.47
N TRP A 89 -3.52 0.86 5.71
CA TRP A 89 -2.27 0.78 6.47
C TRP A 89 -1.72 -0.63 6.33
N VAL A 90 -0.46 -0.75 5.92
CA VAL A 90 0.23 -2.01 5.64
C VAL A 90 1.56 -2.00 6.42
N ASP A 91 1.92 -3.14 7.01
CA ASP A 91 3.11 -3.33 7.86
C ASP A 91 4.38 -3.74 7.08
N ALA A 92 4.32 -3.74 5.74
CA ALA A 92 5.37 -4.16 4.82
C ALA A 92 6.27 -3.02 4.34
#